data_AF-A0A6A7Z678-F1
#
_entry.id   AF-A0A6A7Z678-F1
#
_cell.length_a   1.000
_cell.length_b   1.000
_cell.length_c   1.000
_cell.angle_alpha   90.00
_cell.angle_beta   90.00
_cell.angle_gamma   90.00
#
_symmetry.space_group_name_H-M   'P 1'
#
loop_
_entity.id
_entity.type
_entity.pdbx_description
1 polymer ?
#
loop_
_entity_poly.entity_id
_entity_poly.type
_entity_poly.pdbx_seq_one_letter_code
_entity_poly.pdbx_strand_id
1 'polypeptide(L)'
;WTELCKAQGAVYTLELTNKGNGWHPHCHMIVLASSQPSQSDLSAEWLRITGDSMIVDCRPITGDPSEGFMEVFKYAVKFSDLTLEDNWHAAQVLKGKRLLNSFGLFRGVEIPDSLLDEPLDELPYWDRFY
;
A
#
# COMPACT_ATOMS: atom_id res chain seq x y z
N TRP A 1 12.85 -17.30 -4.43
CA TRP A 1 12.64 -15.92 -3.98
C TRP A 1 11.34 -15.43 -4.59
N THR A 2 10.55 -14.65 -3.85
CA THR A 2 9.32 -14.07 -4.39
C THR A 2 9.60 -12.69 -4.98
N GLU A 3 8.74 -12.19 -5.85
CA GLU A 3 8.88 -10.83 -6.40
C GLU A 3 8.85 -9.77 -5.31
N LEU A 4 8.06 -9.98 -4.25
CA LEU A 4 7.99 -9.06 -3.11
C LEU A 4 9.31 -8.98 -2.32
N CYS A 5 10.26 -9.91 -2.51
CA CYS A 5 11.60 -9.79 -1.92
C CYS A 5 12.41 -8.60 -2.46
N LYS A 6 11.99 -7.99 -3.57
CA LYS A 6 12.56 -6.74 -4.09
C LYS A 6 12.15 -5.50 -3.26
N ALA A 7 11.16 -5.63 -2.37
CA ALA A 7 10.68 -4.53 -1.53
C ALA A 7 11.70 -4.16 -0.45
N GLN A 8 12.11 -2.90 -0.42
CA GLN A 8 12.90 -2.29 0.65
C GLN A 8 12.00 -1.65 1.72
N GLY A 9 10.80 -1.22 1.32
CA GLY A 9 9.75 -0.74 2.21
C GLY A 9 8.41 -0.71 1.49
N ALA A 10 7.32 -0.78 2.23
CA ALA A 10 5.99 -0.67 1.64
C ALA A 10 4.95 -0.23 2.66
N VAL A 11 3.82 0.24 2.15
CA VAL A 11 2.57 0.41 2.90
C VAL A 11 1.46 -0.28 2.14
N TYR A 12 0.57 -0.97 2.86
CA TYR A 12 -0.52 -1.72 2.24
C TYR A 12 -1.82 -1.63 3.02
N THR A 13 -2.91 -1.77 2.28
CA THR A 13 -4.28 -1.91 2.78
C THR A 13 -4.89 -3.19 2.24
N LEU A 14 -5.75 -3.82 3.04
CA LEU A 14 -6.60 -4.94 2.65
C LEU A 14 -8.03 -4.45 2.55
N GLU A 15 -8.60 -4.51 1.37
CA GLU A 15 -10.01 -4.25 1.09
C GLU A 15 -10.76 -5.57 0.98
N LEU A 16 -12.01 -5.58 1.42
CA LEU A 16 -12.91 -6.72 1.26
C LEU A 16 -14.18 -6.22 0.60
N THR A 17 -14.62 -6.95 -0.40
CA THR A 17 -15.94 -6.72 -1.00
C THR A 17 -16.74 -8.02 -1.02
N ASN A 18 -18.05 -7.91 -0.88
CA ASN A 18 -18.99 -8.99 -1.12
C ASN A 18 -20.18 -8.41 -1.88
N LYS A 19 -20.36 -8.86 -3.13
CA LYS A 19 -21.43 -8.38 -4.03
C LYS A 19 -22.40 -9.50 -4.41
N GLY A 20 -22.54 -10.51 -3.55
CA GLY A 20 -23.46 -11.64 -3.74
C GLY A 20 -22.85 -12.88 -4.40
N ASN A 21 -21.57 -12.82 -4.81
CA ASN A 21 -20.84 -13.95 -5.39
C ASN A 21 -19.69 -14.45 -4.50
N GLY A 22 -19.72 -14.10 -3.22
CA GLY A 22 -18.68 -14.46 -2.24
C GLY A 22 -17.76 -13.29 -1.89
N TRP A 23 -16.76 -13.60 -1.06
CA TRP A 23 -15.80 -12.63 -0.53
C TRP A 23 -14.63 -12.43 -1.49
N HIS A 24 -14.35 -11.18 -1.84
CA HIS A 24 -13.28 -10.80 -2.75
C HIS A 24 -12.29 -9.92 -1.97
N PRO A 25 -11.21 -10.51 -1.43
CA PRO A 25 -10.15 -9.76 -0.79
C PRO A 25 -9.21 -9.13 -1.82
N HIS A 26 -8.89 -7.86 -1.64
CA HIS A 26 -7.91 -7.12 -2.43
C HIS A 26 -6.79 -6.63 -1.52
N CYS A 27 -5.55 -6.70 -2.02
CA CYS A 27 -4.41 -6.05 -1.39
C CYS A 27 -3.97 -4.89 -2.28
N HIS A 28 -4.02 -3.68 -1.74
CA HIS A 28 -3.50 -2.47 -2.38
C HIS A 28 -2.22 -2.07 -1.68
N MET A 29 -1.14 -1.81 -2.42
CA MET A 29 0.18 -1.62 -1.84
C MET A 29 1.01 -0.63 -2.65
N ILE A 30 1.77 0.21 -1.94
CA ILE A 30 2.88 0.97 -2.50
C ILE A 30 4.16 0.34 -2.03
N VAL A 31 5.06 0.07 -2.97
CA VAL A 31 6.33 -0.59 -2.71
C VAL A 31 7.47 0.31 -3.16
N LEU A 32 8.37 0.63 -2.24
CA LEU A 32 9.72 1.06 -2.57
C LEU A 32 10.54 -0.20 -2.88
N ALA A 33 10.86 -0.41 -4.15
CA ALA A 33 11.54 -1.62 -4.62
C ALA A 33 12.94 -1.31 -5.15
N SER A 34 13.89 -2.22 -4.92
CA SER A 34 15.27 -2.11 -5.44
C SER A 34 15.36 -2.23 -6.97
N SER A 35 14.32 -2.79 -7.59
CA SER A 35 14.15 -2.95 -9.03
C SER A 35 12.66 -3.13 -9.33
N GLN A 36 12.22 -2.77 -10.53
CA GLN A 36 10.80 -2.91 -10.89
C GLN A 36 10.29 -4.35 -10.72
N PRO A 37 9.23 -4.56 -9.93
CA PRO A 37 8.58 -5.87 -9.81
C PRO A 37 7.92 -6.29 -11.12
N SER A 38 7.93 -7.59 -11.39
CA SER A 38 7.32 -8.21 -12.56
C SER A 38 5.85 -8.53 -12.27
N GLN A 39 4.94 -7.93 -13.03
CA GLN A 39 3.50 -8.18 -12.86
C GLN A 39 3.13 -9.64 -13.12
N SER A 40 3.74 -10.29 -14.12
CA SER A 40 3.45 -11.69 -14.44
C SER A 40 3.88 -12.62 -13.31
N ASP A 41 5.04 -12.35 -12.72
CA ASP A 41 5.56 -13.18 -11.62
C ASP A 41 4.75 -12.95 -10.34
N LEU A 42 4.38 -11.69 -10.04
CA LEU A 42 3.45 -11.37 -8.96
C LEU A 42 2.08 -12.06 -9.15
N SER A 43 1.55 -12.07 -10.38
CA SER A 43 0.30 -12.76 -10.72
C SER A 43 0.40 -14.27 -10.48
N ALA A 44 1.50 -14.89 -10.87
CA ALA A 44 1.75 -16.32 -10.63
C ALA A 44 1.87 -16.63 -9.13
N GLU A 45 2.54 -15.76 -8.37
CA GLU A 45 2.64 -15.90 -6.91
C GLU A 45 1.30 -15.72 -6.20
N TRP A 46 0.51 -14.74 -6.65
CA TRP A 46 -0.84 -14.50 -6.13
C TRP A 46 -1.77 -15.68 -6.38
N LEU A 47 -1.71 -16.27 -7.58
CA LEU A 47 -2.45 -17.50 -7.89
C LEU A 47 -2.02 -18.66 -7.00
N ARG A 48 -0.72 -18.81 -6.72
CA ARG A 48 -0.23 -19.86 -5.83
C ARG A 48 -0.73 -19.67 -4.38
N ILE A 49 -0.94 -18.43 -3.95
CA ILE A 49 -1.44 -18.12 -2.60
C ILE A 49 -2.96 -18.32 -2.52
N THR A 50 -3.71 -17.84 -3.50
CA THR A 50 -5.18 -17.82 -3.49
C THR A 50 -5.81 -19.09 -4.03
N GLY A 51 -5.17 -19.74 -5.00
CA GLY A 51 -5.65 -20.94 -5.68
C GLY A 51 -6.61 -20.67 -6.83
N ASP A 52 -7.20 -19.48 -6.90
CA ASP A 52 -8.27 -19.15 -7.86
C ASP A 52 -8.20 -17.72 -8.43
N SER A 53 -7.28 -16.88 -7.93
CA SER A 53 -7.14 -15.49 -8.37
C SER A 53 -5.75 -15.20 -8.94
N MET A 54 -5.69 -14.61 -10.12
CA MET A 54 -4.45 -14.20 -10.78
C MET A 54 -4.41 -12.70 -11.11
N ILE A 55 -5.42 -11.95 -10.65
CA ILE A 55 -5.58 -10.55 -10.99
C ILE A 55 -4.60 -9.71 -10.18
N VAL A 56 -3.61 -9.15 -10.87
CA VAL A 56 -2.61 -8.25 -10.31
C VAL A 56 -2.41 -7.10 -11.28
N ASP A 57 -2.39 -5.88 -10.75
CA ASP A 57 -1.94 -4.68 -11.44
C ASP A 57 -0.69 -4.17 -10.73
N CYS A 58 0.41 -4.02 -11.48
CA CYS A 58 1.68 -3.55 -10.93
C CYS A 58 2.31 -2.54 -11.89
N ARG A 59 2.32 -1.27 -11.46
CA ARG A 59 2.77 -0.14 -12.28
C ARG A 59 3.58 0.82 -11.42
N PRO A 60 4.59 1.50 -12.01
CA PRO A 60 5.32 2.53 -11.29
C PRO A 60 4.39 3.71 -11.00
N ILE A 61 4.59 4.36 -9.85
CA ILE A 61 3.99 5.67 -9.59
C ILE A 61 4.75 6.70 -10.41
N THR A 62 4.05 7.44 -11.25
CA THR A 62 4.59 8.54 -12.07
C THR A 62 3.98 9.85 -11.63
N GLY A 63 4.78 10.90 -11.46
CA GLY A 63 4.28 12.19 -10.96
C GLY A 63 4.50 12.33 -9.45
N ASP A 64 3.55 12.97 -8.76
CA ASP A 64 3.63 13.17 -7.31
C ASP A 64 3.38 11.84 -6.57
N PRO A 65 4.34 11.33 -5.78
CA PRO A 65 4.15 10.12 -4.98
C PRO A 65 2.92 10.17 -4.07
N SER A 66 2.53 11.36 -3.59
CA SER A 66 1.39 11.55 -2.70
C SER A 66 0.08 10.99 -3.29
N GLU A 67 -0.09 11.09 -4.61
CA GLU A 67 -1.25 10.54 -5.32
C GLU A 67 -1.34 9.03 -5.21
N GLY A 68 -0.20 8.34 -5.31
CA GLY A 68 -0.13 6.90 -5.06
C GLY A 68 -0.54 6.55 -3.64
N PHE A 69 -0.03 7.29 -2.64
CA PHE A 69 -0.38 7.09 -1.23
C PHE A 69 -1.87 7.30 -0.98
N MET A 70 -2.46 8.35 -1.54
CA MET A 70 -3.90 8.58 -1.46
C MET A 70 -4.70 7.43 -2.08
N GLU A 71 -4.28 6.94 -3.25
CA GLU A 71 -4.91 5.80 -3.92
C GLU A 71 -4.92 4.56 -3.04
N VAL A 72 -3.81 4.18 -2.40
CA VAL A 72 -3.77 2.99 -1.53
C VAL A 72 -4.51 3.21 -0.20
N PHE A 73 -4.42 4.40 0.39
CA PHE A 73 -5.06 4.68 1.68
C PHE A 73 -6.58 4.78 1.61
N LYS A 74 -7.17 5.21 0.48
CA LYS A 74 -8.64 5.23 0.34
C LYS A 74 -9.25 3.84 0.53
N TYR A 75 -8.51 2.77 0.25
CA TYR A 75 -8.99 1.40 0.41
C TYR A 75 -9.01 0.92 1.86
N ALA A 76 -8.33 1.61 2.79
CA ALA A 76 -8.45 1.33 4.22
C ALA A 76 -9.87 1.61 4.76
N VAL A 77 -10.62 2.50 4.09
CA VAL A 77 -11.97 2.92 4.50
C VAL A 77 -13.09 2.37 3.62
N LYS A 78 -12.75 1.55 2.62
CA LYS A 78 -13.68 0.98 1.62
C LYS A 78 -14.68 -0.04 2.16
N PHE A 79 -14.54 -0.46 3.42
CA PHE A 79 -15.52 -1.34 4.08
C PHE A 79 -16.93 -0.76 4.15
N SER A 80 -17.09 0.56 3.93
CA SER A 80 -18.39 1.22 3.83
C SER A 80 -19.27 0.72 2.69
N ASP A 81 -18.68 0.06 1.68
CA ASP A 81 -19.40 -0.49 0.54
C ASP A 81 -20.09 -1.83 0.87
N LEU A 82 -19.80 -2.43 2.04
CA LEU A 82 -20.44 -3.66 2.52
C LEU A 82 -21.80 -3.37 3.15
N THR A 83 -22.69 -4.37 3.10
CA THR A 83 -23.91 -4.35 3.94
C THR A 83 -23.53 -4.35 5.42
N LEU A 84 -24.44 -3.88 6.29
CA LEU A 84 -24.17 -3.86 7.72
C LEU A 84 -23.91 -5.28 8.28
N GLU A 85 -24.61 -6.28 7.76
CA GLU A 85 -24.44 -7.69 8.14
C GLU A 85 -23.07 -8.22 7.70
N ASP A 86 -22.69 -8.01 6.44
CA ASP A 86 -21.38 -8.40 5.92
C ASP A 86 -20.24 -7.71 6.68
N ASN A 87 -20.39 -6.42 6.96
CA ASN A 87 -19.40 -5.65 7.68
C ASN A 87 -19.22 -6.17 9.11
N TRP A 88 -20.32 -6.46 9.82
CA TRP A 88 -20.26 -7.10 11.13
C TRP A 88 -19.58 -8.47 11.09
N HIS A 89 -19.93 -9.30 10.09
CA HIS A 89 -19.29 -10.60 9.89
C HIS A 89 -17.79 -10.48 9.65
N ALA A 90 -17.38 -9.62 8.71
CA ALA A 90 -15.97 -9.36 8.41
C ALA A 90 -15.20 -8.86 9.64
N ALA A 91 -15.81 -7.95 10.43
CA ALA A 91 -15.21 -7.45 11.66
C ALA A 91 -14.99 -8.55 12.71
N GLN A 92 -15.92 -9.50 12.84
CA GLN A 92 -15.75 -10.65 13.75
C GLN A 92 -14.62 -11.58 13.27
N VAL A 93 -14.60 -11.91 11.98
CA VAL A 93 -13.62 -12.85 11.39
C VAL A 93 -12.20 -12.27 11.43
N LEU A 94 -12.06 -10.98 11.15
CA LEU A 94 -10.76 -10.32 11.02
C LEU A 94 -10.31 -9.60 12.29
N LYS A 95 -11.03 -9.81 13.40
CA LYS A 95 -10.66 -9.24 14.69
C LYS A 95 -9.21 -9.57 15.04
N GLY A 96 -8.43 -8.52 15.31
CA GLY A 96 -7.01 -8.64 15.65
C GLY A 96 -6.07 -8.87 14.46
N LYS A 97 -6.57 -8.87 13.22
CA LYS A 97 -5.73 -8.85 12.02
C LYS A 97 -5.37 -7.41 11.64
N ARG A 98 -4.18 -7.22 11.09
CA ARG A 98 -3.75 -5.92 10.55
C ARG A 98 -4.21 -5.81 9.11
N LEU A 99 -5.19 -4.93 8.86
CA LEU A 99 -5.70 -4.64 7.51
C LEU A 99 -5.02 -3.43 6.87
N LEU A 100 -4.30 -2.63 7.65
CA LEU A 100 -3.43 -1.55 7.20
C LEU A 100 -2.11 -1.70 7.95
N ASN A 101 -0.99 -1.65 7.23
CA ASN A 101 0.33 -1.68 7.85
C ASN A 101 1.40 -1.13 6.90
N SER A 102 2.54 -0.73 7.47
CA SER A 102 3.77 -0.47 6.72
C SER A 102 4.87 -1.46 7.11
N PHE A 103 5.96 -1.53 6.35
CA PHE A 103 7.19 -2.26 6.71
C PHE A 103 8.42 -1.68 6.01
N GLY A 104 9.60 -2.14 6.43
CA GLY A 104 10.89 -1.73 5.86
C GLY A 104 11.14 -0.25 6.03
N LEU A 105 11.66 0.41 4.99
CA LEU A 105 11.99 1.83 4.98
C LEU A 105 10.81 2.79 5.22
N PHE A 106 9.56 2.29 5.19
CA PHE A 106 8.37 3.09 5.53
C PHE A 106 7.94 2.95 7.00
N ARG A 107 8.77 2.34 7.86
CA ARG A 107 8.54 2.31 9.31
C ARG A 107 9.55 3.18 10.04
N GLY A 108 9.08 3.87 11.08
CA GLY A 108 9.93 4.72 11.91
C GLY A 108 10.42 5.97 11.19
N VAL A 109 9.66 6.46 10.21
CA VAL A 109 9.95 7.74 9.55
C VAL A 109 9.82 8.84 10.60
N GLU A 110 10.92 9.54 10.86
CA GLU A 110 10.93 10.72 11.71
C GLU A 110 10.32 11.87 10.92
N ILE A 111 9.21 12.39 11.44
CA ILE A 111 8.56 13.57 10.88
C ILE A 111 9.28 14.77 11.49
N PRO A 112 9.88 15.66 10.69
CA PRO A 112 10.50 16.85 11.23
C PRO A 112 9.44 17.73 11.91
N ASP A 113 9.83 18.41 13.00
CA ASP A 113 8.94 19.30 13.76
C ASP A 113 8.42 20.47 12.89
N SER A 114 9.15 20.78 11.82
CA SER A 114 8.83 21.78 10.82
C SER A 114 8.90 21.16 9.43
N LEU A 115 7.93 21.49 8.57
CA LEU A 115 7.96 21.16 7.14
C LEU A 115 8.69 22.24 6.32
N LEU A 116 9.27 23.25 6.98
CA LEU A 116 10.15 24.21 6.32
C LEU A 116 11.45 23.51 5.97
N ASP A 117 11.98 23.79 4.78
CA ASP A 117 13.32 23.35 4.42
C ASP A 117 14.32 23.93 5.42
N GLU A 118 14.95 23.08 6.23
CA GLU A 118 16.10 23.49 7.01
C GLU A 118 17.34 23.44 6.12
N PRO A 119 18.18 24.49 6.11
CA PRO A 119 19.42 24.46 5.37
C PRO A 119 20.29 23.29 5.88
N LEU A 120 20.80 22.47 4.95
CA LEU A 120 21.73 21.41 5.29
C LEU A 120 22.98 22.01 5.93
N ASP A 121 23.38 21.49 7.09
CA ASP A 121 24.56 21.95 7.80
C ASP A 121 25.80 21.88 6.88
N GLU A 122 26.57 22.96 6.86
CA GLU A 122 27.85 23.10 6.16
C GLU A 122 27.83 23.01 4.61
N LEU A 123 26.67 23.10 3.96
CA LEU A 123 26.58 23.17 2.49
C LEU A 123 26.27 24.58 1.97
N PRO A 124 26.93 25.04 0.89
CA PRO A 124 26.62 26.33 0.28
C PRO A 124 25.22 26.30 -0.36
N TYR A 125 24.39 27.29 -0.05
CA TYR A 125 23.04 27.45 -0.60
C TYR A 125 22.83 28.85 -1.20
N TRP A 126 21.75 29.02 -1.96
CA TRP A 126 21.38 30.29 -2.60
C TRP A 126 19.96 30.70 -2.20
N ASP A 127 19.82 31.81 -1.48
CA ASP A 127 18.51 32.36 -1.15
C ASP A 127 17.87 33.01 -2.38
N ARG A 128 16.66 32.56 -2.72
CA ARG A 128 15.81 33.21 -3.73
C ARG A 128 14.66 33.93 -3.02
N PHE A 129 14.75 35.26 -2.98
CA PHE A 129 13.63 36.10 -2.60
C PHE A 129 12.67 36.22 -3.79
N TYR A 130 11.39 35.85 -3.57
CA TYR A 130 10.29 36.04 -4.51
C TYR A 130 9.39 37.18 -4.03
#